data_AF-A0A859DRU4-F1
#
_entry.id   AF-A0A859DRU4-F1
#
_cell.length_a   1.000
_cell.length_b   1.000
_cell.length_c   1.000
_cell.angle_alpha   90.00
_cell.angle_beta   90.00
_cell.angle_gamma   90.00
#
_symmetry.space_group_name_H-M   'P 1'
#
loop_
_entity.id
_entity.type
_entity.pdbx_description
1 polymer ?
#
loop_
_entity_poly.entity_id
_entity_poly.type
_entity_poly.pdbx_seq_one_letter_code
_entity_poly.pdbx_strand_id
1 'polypeptide(L)'
;MNLRLANISDLPKLKAVYGNIIDNMNRNNISIWDDIYPCEFFSDDIENNRLYLLVEEHDIIVAAFALCESNAGEGYVKWENTHSKALYLDRLGVNVDYSRQGIGSMMLKHAIMLTKQKNALVHPARQQRESAVAAALSDQNRVILAKFKK
;
A
#
# COMPACT_ATOMS: atom_id res chain seq x y z
N MET A 1 -5.58 6.12 -16.51
CA MET A 1 -5.56 5.59 -15.13
C MET A 1 -5.66 6.74 -14.13
N ASN A 2 -6.45 6.58 -13.07
CA ASN A 2 -6.72 7.58 -12.04
C ASN A 2 -6.51 6.98 -10.65
N LEU A 3 -5.86 7.71 -9.74
CA LEU A 3 -5.68 7.29 -8.35
C LEU A 3 -6.76 7.94 -7.48
N ARG A 4 -7.50 7.13 -6.72
CA ARG A 4 -8.53 7.61 -5.78
C ARG A 4 -8.56 6.80 -4.50
N LEU A 5 -9.22 7.33 -3.46
CA LEU A 5 -9.60 6.51 -2.31
C LEU A 5 -10.58 5.41 -2.75
N ALA A 6 -10.44 4.25 -2.13
CA ALA A 6 -11.43 3.19 -2.21
C ALA A 6 -12.72 3.62 -1.50
N ASN A 7 -13.84 3.15 -2.00
CA ASN A 7 -15.14 3.26 -1.36
C ASN A 7 -15.69 1.85 -1.09
N ILE A 8 -16.67 1.72 -0.21
CA ILE A 8 -17.16 0.40 0.22
C ILE A 8 -17.75 -0.43 -0.93
N SER A 9 -18.27 0.22 -1.98
CA SER A 9 -18.78 -0.48 -3.17
C SER A 9 -17.68 -1.09 -4.04
N ASP A 10 -16.42 -0.68 -3.86
CA ASP A 10 -15.27 -1.31 -4.52
C ASP A 10 -14.92 -2.67 -3.90
N LEU A 11 -15.35 -2.95 -2.65
CA LEU A 11 -14.88 -4.09 -1.86
C LEU A 11 -15.05 -5.44 -2.58
N PRO A 12 -16.19 -5.77 -3.23
CA PRO A 12 -16.33 -7.03 -3.94
C PRO A 12 -15.34 -7.15 -5.12
N LYS A 13 -15.18 -6.08 -5.92
CA LYS A 13 -14.24 -6.05 -7.05
C LYS A 13 -12.79 -6.16 -6.57
N LEU A 14 -12.47 -5.48 -5.49
CA LEU A 14 -11.14 -5.50 -4.89
C LEU A 14 -10.76 -6.89 -4.38
N LYS A 15 -11.67 -7.56 -3.63
CA LYS A 15 -11.45 -8.93 -3.17
C LYS A 15 -11.21 -9.89 -4.34
N ALA A 16 -11.95 -9.74 -5.44
CA ALA A 16 -11.73 -10.55 -6.64
C ALA A 16 -10.34 -10.33 -7.27
N VAL A 17 -9.90 -9.07 -7.38
CA VAL A 17 -8.54 -8.76 -7.88
C VAL A 17 -7.46 -9.35 -6.99
N TYR A 18 -7.59 -9.26 -5.66
CA TYR A 18 -6.61 -9.82 -4.74
C TYR A 18 -6.63 -11.34 -4.69
N GLY A 19 -7.79 -11.99 -4.87
CA GLY A 19 -7.87 -13.43 -5.08
C GLY A 19 -7.00 -13.87 -6.25
N ASN A 20 -7.11 -13.18 -7.40
CA ASN A 20 -6.27 -13.48 -8.57
C ASN A 20 -4.78 -13.26 -8.31
N ILE A 21 -4.43 -12.23 -7.53
CA ILE A 21 -3.03 -11.97 -7.13
C ILE A 21 -2.51 -13.11 -6.25
N ILE A 22 -3.26 -13.52 -5.23
CA ILE A 22 -2.92 -14.62 -4.32
C ILE A 22 -2.76 -15.93 -5.09
N ASP A 23 -3.70 -16.25 -5.98
CA ASP A 23 -3.63 -17.44 -6.83
C ASP A 23 -2.39 -17.43 -7.72
N ASN A 24 -2.09 -16.29 -8.34
CA ASN A 24 -0.89 -16.15 -9.15
C ASN A 24 0.39 -16.31 -8.31
N MET A 25 0.41 -15.73 -7.11
CA MET A 25 1.53 -15.85 -6.17
C MET A 25 1.76 -17.29 -5.74
N ASN A 26 0.69 -18.02 -5.38
CA ASN A 26 0.74 -19.44 -5.02
C ASN A 26 1.22 -20.31 -6.19
N ARG A 27 0.74 -20.08 -7.42
CA ARG A 27 1.23 -20.78 -8.63
C ARG A 27 2.72 -20.56 -8.92
N ASN A 28 3.27 -19.45 -8.45
CA ASN A 28 4.70 -19.12 -8.59
C ASN A 28 5.52 -19.47 -7.34
N ASN A 29 4.97 -20.24 -6.40
CA ASN A 29 5.59 -20.64 -5.13
C ASN A 29 5.98 -19.45 -4.23
N ILE A 30 5.27 -18.32 -4.36
CA ILE A 30 5.43 -17.11 -3.55
C ILE A 30 4.23 -17.01 -2.60
N SER A 31 4.18 -17.76 -1.51
CA SER A 31 2.99 -17.78 -0.63
C SER A 31 2.89 -16.60 0.34
N ILE A 32 3.15 -15.37 -0.11
CA ILE A 32 3.27 -14.19 0.76
C ILE A 32 1.94 -13.82 1.43
N TRP A 33 0.83 -13.99 0.74
CA TRP A 33 -0.53 -13.73 1.22
C TRP A 33 -1.35 -15.01 1.25
N ASP A 34 -2.39 -15.02 2.08
CA ASP A 34 -3.27 -16.15 2.29
C ASP A 34 -4.74 -15.73 2.12
N ASP A 35 -5.67 -16.63 2.47
CA ASP A 35 -7.10 -16.39 2.29
C ASP A 35 -7.67 -15.35 3.27
N ILE A 36 -6.90 -14.96 4.30
CA ILE A 36 -7.29 -14.01 5.35
C ILE A 36 -6.66 -12.63 5.06
N TYR A 37 -5.34 -12.59 4.87
CA TYR A 37 -4.60 -11.38 4.54
C TYR A 37 -4.31 -11.31 3.03
N PRO A 38 -4.62 -10.20 2.33
CA PRO A 38 -4.93 -8.88 2.88
C PRO A 38 -6.42 -8.52 2.98
N CYS A 39 -7.32 -9.38 2.49
CA CYS A 39 -8.70 -9.04 2.16
C CYS A 39 -9.59 -8.67 3.36
N GLU A 40 -9.37 -9.28 4.53
CA GLU A 40 -10.21 -9.04 5.72
C GLU A 40 -10.05 -7.63 6.31
N PHE A 41 -8.97 -6.93 5.95
CA PHE A 41 -8.69 -5.58 6.44
C PHE A 41 -9.17 -4.47 5.49
N PHE A 42 -9.68 -4.83 4.30
CA PHE A 42 -10.07 -3.81 3.32
C PHE A 42 -11.24 -2.95 3.80
N SER A 43 -12.21 -3.50 4.54
CA SER A 43 -13.31 -2.69 5.09
C SER A 43 -12.75 -1.62 6.04
N ASP A 44 -11.93 -2.03 7.00
CA ASP A 44 -11.26 -1.12 7.93
C ASP A 44 -10.41 -0.08 7.19
N ASP A 45 -9.67 -0.48 6.16
CA ASP A 45 -8.83 0.45 5.39
C ASP A 45 -9.66 1.46 4.59
N ILE A 46 -10.83 1.07 4.09
CA ILE A 46 -11.79 1.95 3.40
C ILE A 46 -12.40 2.93 4.41
N GLU A 47 -12.92 2.43 5.52
CA GLU A 47 -13.57 3.22 6.57
C GLU A 47 -12.63 4.27 7.18
N ASN A 48 -11.34 3.93 7.30
CA ASN A 48 -10.30 4.83 7.78
C ASN A 48 -9.68 5.72 6.69
N ASN A 49 -10.24 5.75 5.47
CA ASN A 49 -9.75 6.55 4.35
C ASN A 49 -8.25 6.36 4.07
N ARG A 50 -7.77 5.12 4.20
CA ARG A 50 -6.35 4.77 4.03
C ARG A 50 -6.06 3.85 2.85
N LEU A 51 -7.08 3.31 2.19
CA LEU A 51 -6.94 2.47 1.00
C LEU A 51 -7.07 3.28 -0.29
N TYR A 52 -6.08 3.17 -1.17
CA TYR A 52 -6.02 3.85 -2.45
C TYR A 52 -6.07 2.84 -3.60
N LEU A 53 -6.88 3.14 -4.62
CA LEU A 53 -7.02 2.36 -5.84
C LEU A 53 -6.49 3.15 -7.04
N LEU A 54 -5.73 2.48 -7.89
CA LEU A 54 -5.49 2.91 -9.27
C LEU A 54 -6.54 2.25 -10.16
N VAL A 55 -7.36 3.06 -10.81
CA VAL A 55 -8.44 2.59 -11.67
C VAL A 55 -8.24 3.04 -13.12
N GLU A 56 -8.68 2.23 -14.06
CA GLU A 56 -8.81 2.58 -15.48
C GLU A 56 -10.28 2.89 -15.83
N GLU A 57 -10.57 3.08 -17.12
CA GLU A 57 -11.94 3.21 -17.62
C GLU A 57 -12.83 2.07 -17.12
N HIS A 58 -14.13 2.35 -16.98
CA HIS A 58 -15.13 1.39 -16.49
C HIS A 58 -14.87 0.84 -15.06
N ASP A 59 -14.17 1.60 -14.22
CA ASP A 59 -13.85 1.25 -12.83
C ASP A 59 -13.08 -0.08 -12.69
N ILE A 60 -12.23 -0.40 -13.67
CA ILE A 60 -11.32 -1.55 -13.59
C ILE A 60 -10.22 -1.22 -12.58
N ILE A 61 -10.09 -2.04 -11.53
CA ILE A 61 -9.05 -1.90 -10.52
C ILE A 61 -7.75 -2.50 -11.06
N VAL A 62 -6.75 -1.63 -11.23
CA VAL A 62 -5.43 -1.96 -11.78
C VAL A 62 -4.44 -2.26 -10.67
N ALA A 63 -4.48 -1.51 -9.57
CA ALA A 63 -3.62 -1.72 -8.41
C ALA A 63 -4.25 -1.08 -7.16
N ALA A 64 -3.77 -1.48 -5.98
CA ALA A 64 -4.15 -0.84 -4.73
C ALA A 64 -3.00 -0.85 -3.71
N PHE A 65 -3.04 0.07 -2.76
CA PHE A 65 -2.20 0.07 -1.55
C PHE A 65 -2.92 0.78 -0.40
N ALA A 66 -2.51 0.47 0.83
CA ALA A 66 -2.93 1.19 2.03
C ALA A 66 -1.77 2.06 2.59
N LEU A 67 -2.10 3.22 3.15
CA LEU A 67 -1.17 4.05 3.92
C LEU A 67 -1.56 4.10 5.40
N CYS A 68 -0.85 3.35 6.23
CA CYS A 68 -1.13 3.19 7.65
C CYS A 68 -0.22 4.08 8.51
N GLU A 69 -0.73 4.65 9.61
CA GLU A 69 0.10 5.42 10.56
C GLU A 69 0.87 4.53 11.56
N SER A 70 0.44 3.28 11.70
CA SER A 70 1.08 2.24 12.49
C SER A 70 1.02 0.92 11.73
N ASN A 71 1.93 0.01 12.05
CA ASN A 71 1.95 -1.33 11.47
C ASN A 71 2.40 -2.33 12.54
N ALA A 72 1.77 -3.52 12.58
CA ALA A 72 2.11 -4.57 13.55
C ALA A 72 3.57 -5.06 13.46
N GLY A 73 4.19 -4.91 12.28
CA GLY A 73 5.59 -5.22 12.00
C GLY A 73 6.60 -4.15 12.42
N GLU A 74 6.16 -2.96 12.86
CA GLU A 74 7.05 -1.83 13.21
C GLU A 74 8.10 -2.21 14.26
N GLY A 75 7.71 -2.97 15.28
CA GLY A 75 8.60 -3.41 16.37
C GLY A 75 9.65 -4.45 15.95
N TYR A 76 9.48 -5.09 14.80
CA TYR A 76 10.36 -6.16 14.32
C TYR A 76 11.41 -5.66 13.33
N VAL A 77 11.27 -4.42 12.81
CA VAL A 77 12.24 -3.80 11.92
C VAL A 77 13.10 -2.80 12.70
N LYS A 78 14.42 -2.99 12.68
CA LYS A 78 15.37 -2.01 13.26
C LYS A 78 15.47 -0.79 12.35
N TRP A 79 14.62 0.20 12.60
CA TRP A 79 14.71 1.49 11.93
C TRP A 79 15.86 2.31 12.50
N GLU A 80 16.64 2.97 11.64
CA GLU A 80 17.70 3.92 12.07
C GLU A 80 17.15 5.08 12.91
N ASN A 81 15.86 5.40 12.76
CA ASN A 81 15.18 6.41 13.55
C ASN A 81 13.85 5.87 14.08
N THR A 82 13.85 5.50 15.36
CA THR A 82 12.69 4.95 16.10
C THR A 82 11.75 6.04 16.62
N HIS A 83 12.19 7.30 16.67
CA HIS A 83 11.41 8.42 17.23
C HIS A 83 10.64 9.25 16.19
N SER A 84 10.89 9.04 14.89
CA SER A 84 10.17 9.72 13.82
C SER A 84 8.82 9.05 13.53
N LYS A 85 7.73 9.84 13.51
CA LYS A 85 6.43 9.39 12.98
C LYS A 85 6.60 8.93 11.53
N ALA A 86 5.98 7.82 11.18
CA ALA A 86 6.05 7.25 9.85
C ALA A 86 4.66 6.99 9.25
N LEU A 87 4.66 6.85 7.93
CA LEU A 87 3.60 6.17 7.21
C LEU A 87 4.15 4.87 6.67
N TYR A 88 3.35 3.82 6.79
CA TYR A 88 3.62 2.48 6.30
C TYR A 88 2.83 2.24 5.03
N LEU A 89 3.50 1.79 3.97
CA LEU A 89 2.84 1.24 2.81
C LEU A 89 2.49 -0.22 3.09
N ASP A 90 1.20 -0.54 3.03
CA ASP A 90 0.70 -1.90 3.21
C ASP A 90 -0.10 -2.36 1.98
N ARG A 91 -0.25 -3.68 1.85
CA ARG A 91 -1.15 -4.33 0.87
C ARG A 91 -0.92 -3.88 -0.57
N LEU A 92 0.29 -3.46 -0.96
CA LEU A 92 0.55 -3.07 -2.35
C LEU A 92 0.35 -4.26 -3.28
N GLY A 93 -0.73 -4.25 -4.07
CA GLY A 93 -1.08 -5.28 -5.04
C GLY A 93 -1.28 -4.67 -6.43
N VAL A 94 -0.75 -5.34 -7.45
CA VAL A 94 -0.98 -5.01 -8.87
C VAL A 94 -1.77 -6.16 -9.47
N ASN A 95 -2.88 -5.84 -10.14
CA ASN A 95 -3.70 -6.81 -10.85
C ASN A 95 -2.80 -7.61 -11.81
N VAL A 96 -2.97 -8.93 -11.81
CA VAL A 96 -2.15 -9.87 -12.60
C VAL A 96 -2.15 -9.53 -14.08
N ASP A 97 -3.28 -9.06 -14.62
CA ASP A 97 -3.44 -8.68 -16.03
C ASP A 97 -2.63 -7.42 -16.40
N TYR A 98 -2.22 -6.64 -15.39
CA TYR A 98 -1.45 -5.40 -15.51
C TYR A 98 0.00 -5.55 -15.03
N SER A 99 0.42 -6.79 -14.75
CA SER A 99 1.77 -7.08 -14.26
C SER A 99 2.85 -6.81 -15.30
N ARG A 100 4.06 -6.49 -14.82
CA ARG A 100 5.25 -6.16 -15.63
C ARG A 100 5.12 -4.92 -16.54
N GLN A 101 4.15 -4.05 -16.28
CA GLN A 101 3.97 -2.77 -17.01
C GLN A 101 4.52 -1.56 -16.23
N GLY A 102 5.29 -1.78 -15.16
CA GLY A 102 5.82 -0.70 -14.31
C GLY A 102 4.83 -0.08 -13.33
N ILE A 103 3.61 -0.63 -13.21
CA ILE A 103 2.55 -0.14 -12.32
C ILE A 103 2.98 -0.14 -10.85
N GLY A 104 3.68 -1.18 -10.37
CA GLY A 104 4.17 -1.22 -8.99
C GLY A 104 5.07 -0.03 -8.65
N SER A 105 6.00 0.30 -9.54
CA SER A 105 6.87 1.48 -9.39
C SER A 105 6.10 2.80 -9.46
N MET A 106 5.07 2.87 -10.29
CA MET A 106 4.16 4.03 -10.35
C MET A 106 3.40 4.21 -9.04
N MET A 107 2.87 3.13 -8.46
CA MET A 107 2.15 3.15 -7.19
C MET A 107 3.04 3.59 -6.03
N LEU A 108 4.30 3.15 -5.99
CA LEU A 108 5.28 3.63 -5.02
C LEU A 108 5.51 5.14 -5.13
N LYS A 109 5.62 5.68 -6.35
CA LYS A 109 5.75 7.14 -6.56
C LYS A 109 4.51 7.89 -6.06
N HIS A 110 3.30 7.37 -6.34
CA HIS A 110 2.06 7.95 -5.83
C HIS A 110 2.00 7.96 -4.30
N ALA A 111 2.38 6.85 -3.64
CA ALA A 111 2.44 6.78 -2.18
C ALA A 111 3.37 7.86 -1.61
N ILE A 112 4.57 8.04 -2.17
CA ILE A 112 5.52 9.10 -1.77
C ILE A 112 4.91 10.50 -1.94
N MET A 113 4.23 10.76 -3.05
CA MET A 113 3.60 12.08 -3.28
C MET A 113 2.49 12.35 -2.25
N LEU A 114 1.67 11.35 -1.94
CA LEU A 114 0.60 11.47 -0.94
C LEU A 114 1.16 11.74 0.46
N THR A 115 2.27 11.11 0.84
CA THR A 115 2.91 11.36 2.15
C THR A 115 3.43 12.80 2.24
N LYS A 116 4.06 13.30 1.17
CA LYS A 116 4.51 14.70 1.08
C LYS A 116 3.35 15.70 1.18
N GLN A 117 2.24 15.44 0.49
CA GLN A 117 1.04 16.29 0.56
C GLN A 117 0.43 16.31 1.97
N LYS A 118 0.29 15.15 2.61
CA LYS A 118 -0.19 15.06 4.00
C LYS A 118 0.73 15.79 4.97
N ASN A 119 2.05 15.74 4.78
CA ASN A 119 3.00 16.49 5.61
C ASN A 119 2.92 18.01 5.39
N ALA A 120 2.77 18.45 4.14
CA ALA A 120 2.65 19.88 3.82
C ALA A 120 1.39 20.52 4.45
N LEU A 121 0.28 19.78 4.53
CA LEU A 121 -0.95 20.22 5.19
C LEU A 121 -0.79 20.37 6.71
N VAL A 122 0.04 19.53 7.34
CA VAL A 122 0.24 19.53 8.80
C VAL A 122 1.36 20.50 9.21
N HIS A 123 2.38 20.68 8.36
CA HIS A 123 3.56 21.50 8.65
C HIS A 123 4.00 22.30 7.40
N PRO A 124 3.30 23.40 7.03
CA PRO A 124 3.56 24.15 5.79
C PRO A 124 4.98 24.75 5.72
N ALA A 125 5.68 24.92 6.84
CA ALA A 125 7.05 25.46 6.88
C ALA A 125 8.16 24.41 6.66
N ARG A 126 7.85 23.11 6.53
CA ARG A 126 8.83 22.00 6.55
C ARG A 126 9.11 21.35 5.18
N GLN A 127 8.97 22.10 4.10
CA GLN A 127 8.93 21.59 2.72
C GLN A 127 10.26 21.06 2.14
N GLN A 128 11.36 21.02 2.90
CA GLN A 128 12.70 20.67 2.41
C GLN A 128 13.38 19.53 3.18
N ARG A 129 12.66 18.45 3.50
CA ARG A 129 13.31 17.21 3.94
C ARG A 129 13.03 16.08 2.96
N GLU A 130 14.10 15.49 2.45
CA GLU A 130 14.04 14.29 1.62
C GLU A 130 13.28 13.20 2.37
N SER A 131 12.16 12.75 1.79
CA SER A 131 11.46 11.57 2.26
C SER A 131 12.30 10.36 1.88
N ALA A 132 13.16 9.90 2.80
CA ALA A 132 13.81 8.61 2.64
C ALA A 132 12.75 7.50 2.68
N VAL A 133 12.76 6.64 1.67
CA VAL A 133 11.92 5.44 1.59
C VAL A 133 12.81 4.26 1.96
N ALA A 134 12.60 3.70 3.13
CA ALA A 134 13.22 2.43 3.49
C ALA A 134 12.17 1.34 3.35
N ALA A 135 12.37 0.44 2.39
CA ALA A 135 11.55 -0.75 2.22
C ALA A 135 12.19 -1.91 3.00
N ALA A 136 11.43 -2.52 3.89
CA ALA A 136 11.82 -3.72 4.62
C ALA A 136 10.78 -4.82 4.37
N LEU A 137 11.27 -6.05 4.15
CA LEU A 137 10.45 -7.25 4.18
C LEU A 137 10.52 -7.83 5.58
N SER A 138 9.39 -8.03 6.25
CA SER A 138 9.33 -8.73 7.54
C SER A 138 9.09 -10.22 7.32
N ASP A 139 9.92 -11.07 7.93
CA ASP A 139 9.83 -12.53 7.85
C ASP A 139 8.62 -13.11 8.61
N GLN A 140 8.04 -12.36 9.56
CA GLN A 140 6.92 -12.85 10.38
C GLN A 140 5.54 -12.41 9.88
N ASN A 141 5.47 -11.52 8.89
CA ASN A 141 4.23 -11.23 8.17
C ASN A 141 4.61 -10.55 6.86
N ARG A 142 4.54 -11.30 5.76
CA ARG A 142 5.17 -11.02 4.47
C ARG A 142 4.57 -9.75 3.83
N VAL A 143 5.06 -8.59 4.24
CA VAL A 143 4.60 -7.24 3.85
C VAL A 143 5.80 -6.46 3.30
N ILE A 144 5.61 -5.75 2.18
CA ILE A 144 6.56 -4.72 1.72
C ILE A 144 6.31 -3.48 2.58
N LEU A 145 6.97 -3.38 3.73
CA LEU A 145 6.86 -2.21 4.60
C LEU A 145 7.76 -1.11 4.06
N ALA A 146 7.18 -0.07 3.48
CA ALA A 146 7.91 1.16 3.19
C ALA A 146 7.67 2.19 4.30
N LYS A 147 8.72 2.58 5.02
CA LYS A 147 8.67 3.68 6.01
C LYS A 147 8.99 4.99 5.32
N PHE A 148 8.04 5.92 5.32
CA PHE A 148 8.25 7.31 4.90
C PHE A 148 8.50 8.18 6.15
N LYS A 149 9.64 8.85 6.24
CA LYS A 149 9.88 9.86 7.29
C LYS A 149 8.91 11.03 7.11
N LYS A 150 8.12 11.36 8.15
CA LYS A 150 7.37 12.61 8.24
C LYS A 150 8.28 13.79 8.60
#